data_AF-A0A8J8WIR6-F1
#
_entry.id   AF-A0A8J8WIR6-F1
#
_cell.length_a   1.000
_cell.length_b   1.000
_cell.length_c   1.000
_cell.angle_alpha   90.00
_cell.angle_beta   90.00
_cell.angle_gamma   90.00
#
_symmetry.space_group_name_H-M   'P 1'
#
loop_
_entity.id
_entity.type
_entity.pdbx_description
1 polymer ?
#
loop_
_entity_poly.entity_id
_entity_poly.type
_entity_poly.pdbx_seq_one_letter_code
_entity_poly.pdbx_strand_id
1 'polypeptide(L)'
;MASFCMKVLLCTLGLTTLGLSAAVESVQEHDAEANNYCNLHYTVQSGDTCWDICNNYGYAFTIKQLLCWNPEINTSCTNLIPGRSICVGVRGAGPKCW
;
A
#
# COMPACT_ATOMS: atom_id res chain seq x y z
N MET A 1 -22.98 7.30 -23.90
CA MET A 1 -23.22 8.70 -23.48
C MET A 1 -22.48 8.84 -22.15
N ALA A 2 -21.38 9.58 -21.95
CA ALA A 2 -20.80 10.71 -22.67
C ALA A 2 -19.26 10.75 -22.47
N SER A 3 -18.58 11.34 -23.46
CA SER A 3 -17.33 12.10 -23.38
C SER A 3 -16.04 11.43 -22.88
N PHE A 4 -15.38 10.69 -23.77
CA PHE A 4 -13.92 10.49 -23.68
C PHE A 4 -13.22 11.79 -24.10
N CYS A 5 -12.92 12.64 -23.13
CA CYS A 5 -12.20 13.88 -23.35
C CYS A 5 -10.68 13.62 -23.39
N MET A 6 -10.18 13.38 -24.61
CA MET A 6 -9.03 14.10 -25.18
C MET A 6 -7.75 14.23 -24.31
N LYS A 7 -6.95 13.15 -24.24
CA LYS A 7 -5.49 13.08 -23.96
C LYS A 7 -5.17 11.59 -23.95
N VAL A 8 -4.86 10.94 -25.06
CA VAL A 8 -3.49 10.79 -25.56
C VAL A 8 -3.56 10.77 -27.09
N LEU A 9 -3.72 11.95 -27.68
CA LEU A 9 -3.24 12.20 -29.02
C LEU A 9 -1.74 12.45 -28.87
N LEU A 10 -0.90 11.46 -29.22
CA LEU A 10 0.40 11.62 -29.91
C LEU A 10 1.27 10.35 -29.80
N CYS A 11 1.66 9.84 -30.97
CA CYS A 11 2.87 9.05 -31.27
C CYS A 11 2.97 7.56 -30.94
N THR A 12 2.14 6.71 -31.57
CA THR A 12 2.66 5.41 -32.06
C THR A 12 2.12 5.11 -33.46
N LEU A 13 2.49 5.95 -34.43
CA LEU A 13 2.36 5.56 -35.83
C LEU A 13 3.35 4.43 -36.12
N GLY A 14 2.79 3.23 -36.30
CA GLY A 14 3.24 2.25 -37.28
C GLY A 14 4.53 1.48 -36.99
N LEU A 15 4.40 0.18 -36.78
CA LEU A 15 4.76 -0.79 -37.82
C LEU A 15 4.09 -2.13 -37.52
N THR A 16 3.29 -2.63 -38.46
CA THR A 16 2.59 -3.91 -38.40
C THR A 16 3.58 -5.07 -38.53
N THR A 17 3.73 -5.90 -37.51
CA THR A 17 4.34 -7.22 -37.65
C THR A 17 3.23 -8.29 -37.61
N LEU A 18 3.05 -8.99 -38.74
CA LEU A 18 2.35 -10.26 -38.80
C LEU A 18 3.27 -11.32 -38.18
N GLY A 19 3.07 -11.65 -36.91
CA GLY A 19 3.83 -12.68 -36.21
C GLY A 19 3.06 -13.15 -34.99
N LEU A 20 2.91 -14.47 -34.87
CA LEU A 20 2.17 -15.22 -33.84
C LEU A 20 1.94 -14.47 -32.52
N SER A 21 0.67 -14.35 -32.16
CA SER A 21 0.21 -13.99 -30.82
C SER A 21 0.69 -15.03 -29.82
N ALA A 22 1.87 -14.84 -29.23
CA ALA A 22 2.11 -15.22 -27.85
C ALA A 22 1.74 -13.99 -27.02
N ALA A 23 0.65 -14.09 -26.27
CA ALA A 23 0.19 -13.05 -25.38
C ALA A 23 1.36 -12.54 -24.52
N VAL A 24 1.79 -11.31 -24.75
CA VAL A 24 2.31 -10.49 -23.66
C VAL A 24 1.10 -10.08 -22.82
N GLU A 25 0.57 -11.07 -22.10
CA GLU A 25 -0.47 -10.87 -21.10
C GLU A 25 0.19 -10.04 -19.99
N SER A 26 -0.08 -8.74 -20.04
CA SER A 26 0.03 -7.77 -18.94
C SER A 26 1.16 -8.04 -17.94
N VAL A 27 2.28 -7.32 -18.06
CA VAL A 27 2.97 -6.89 -16.84
C VAL A 27 1.93 -6.11 -16.04
N GLN A 28 1.38 -6.74 -15.00
CA GLN A 28 0.45 -6.10 -14.10
C GLN A 28 1.24 -5.09 -13.27
N GLU A 29 1.48 -3.93 -13.85
CA GLU A 29 1.73 -2.69 -13.13
C GLU A 29 0.36 -2.22 -12.59
N HIS A 30 -0.26 -3.05 -11.74
CA HIS A 30 -1.51 -2.76 -11.06
C HIS A 30 -1.17 -2.19 -9.69
N ASP A 31 -1.02 -0.87 -9.72
CA ASP A 31 -1.32 0.05 -8.64
C ASP A 31 -0.29 0.15 -7.51
N ALA A 32 0.65 1.07 -7.75
CA ALA A 32 0.81 2.18 -6.81
C ALA A 32 -0.54 2.92 -6.66
N GLU A 33 -1.53 2.26 -6.08
CA GLU A 33 -2.69 2.89 -5.50
C GLU A 33 -2.11 3.92 -4.55
N ALA A 34 -2.47 5.20 -4.73
CA ALA A 34 -2.14 6.23 -3.77
C ALA A 34 -2.38 5.65 -2.37
N ASN A 35 -1.30 5.56 -1.59
CA ASN A 35 -1.11 4.74 -0.39
C ASN A 35 -2.18 5.06 0.68
N ASN A 36 -3.41 4.65 0.44
CA ASN A 36 -4.62 5.08 1.14
C ASN A 36 -5.39 3.86 1.62
N TYR A 37 -4.70 2.75 1.88
CA TYR A 37 -5.32 1.68 2.66
C TYR A 37 -5.54 2.13 4.10
N CYS A 38 -4.73 3.06 4.61
CA CYS A 38 -4.84 3.46 6.01
C CYS A 38 -6.08 4.30 6.27
N ASN A 39 -6.98 3.81 7.14
CA ASN A 39 -8.17 4.53 7.56
C ASN A 39 -8.20 4.82 9.07
N LEU A 40 -7.23 4.30 9.83
CA LEU A 40 -7.08 4.58 11.25
C LEU A 40 -5.61 4.84 11.59
N HIS A 41 -5.35 5.97 12.23
CA HIS A 41 -4.02 6.43 12.58
C HIS A 41 -3.84 6.49 14.09
N TYR A 42 -2.64 6.18 14.55
CA TYR A 42 -2.20 6.30 15.93
C TYR A 42 -0.98 7.20 16.01
N THR A 43 -0.91 8.06 17.03
CA THR A 43 0.29 8.86 17.28
C THR A 43 1.12 8.15 18.33
N VAL A 44 2.33 7.75 17.95
CA VAL A 44 3.27 7.05 18.84
C VAL A 44 3.57 7.90 20.07
N GLN A 45 3.47 7.31 21.24
CA GLN A 45 3.81 7.89 22.52
C GLN A 45 5.23 7.48 22.95
N SER A 46 5.81 8.22 23.89
CA SER A 46 7.12 7.87 24.45
C SER A 46 7.00 6.59 25.28
N GLY A 47 7.86 5.61 24.98
CA GLY A 47 7.87 4.33 25.67
C GLY A 47 7.00 3.23 25.05
N ASP A 48 6.27 3.53 23.97
CA ASP A 48 5.49 2.51 23.26
C ASP A 48 6.35 1.39 22.69
N THR A 49 5.79 0.18 22.72
CA THR A 49 6.25 -0.93 21.88
C THR A 49 5.16 -1.32 20.89
N CYS A 50 5.52 -2.04 19.81
CA CYS A 50 4.51 -2.60 18.91
C CYS A 50 3.54 -3.54 19.63
N TRP A 51 4.01 -4.21 20.69
CA TRP A 51 3.15 -5.08 21.49
C TRP A 51 2.11 -4.27 22.26
N ASP A 52 2.51 -3.18 22.92
CA ASP A 52 1.60 -2.29 23.65
C ASP A 52 0.57 -1.66 22.72
N ILE A 53 0.99 -1.23 21.53
CA ILE A 53 0.10 -0.67 20.50
C ILE A 53 -0.94 -1.72 20.10
N CYS A 54 -0.54 -2.94 19.73
CA CYS A 54 -1.51 -4.00 19.40
C CYS A 54 -2.44 -4.33 20.57
N ASN A 55 -1.90 -4.40 21.79
CA ASN A 55 -2.66 -4.69 23.01
C ASN A 55 -3.70 -3.61 23.32
N ASN A 56 -3.38 -2.33 23.10
CA ASN A 56 -4.30 -1.20 23.28
C ASN A 56 -5.51 -1.25 22.33
N TYR A 57 -5.37 -1.93 21.18
CA TYR A 57 -6.48 -2.23 20.26
C TYR A 57 -7.07 -3.64 20.45
N GLY A 58 -6.80 -4.29 21.59
CA GLY A 58 -7.33 -5.62 21.90
C GLY A 58 -6.88 -6.70 20.91
N TYR A 59 -5.70 -6.55 20.30
CA TYR A 59 -5.17 -7.43 19.26
C TYR A 59 -6.07 -7.55 18.02
N ALA A 60 -6.81 -6.50 17.67
CA ALA A 60 -7.55 -6.43 16.41
C ALA A 60 -6.66 -6.62 15.16
N PHE A 61 -5.35 -6.43 15.31
CA PHE A 61 -4.32 -6.74 14.33
C PHE A 61 -3.06 -7.29 15.00
N THR A 62 -2.23 -7.97 14.21
CA THR A 62 -0.95 -8.54 14.64
C THR A 62 0.19 -7.54 14.47
N ILE A 63 1.31 -7.74 15.18
CA ILE A 63 2.55 -6.97 14.95
C ILE A 63 2.97 -7.08 13.47
N LYS A 64 2.78 -8.24 12.85
CA LYS A 64 3.14 -8.46 11.44
C LYS A 64 2.33 -7.60 10.48
N GLN A 65 1.04 -7.40 10.77
CA GLN A 65 0.19 -6.46 10.04
C GLN A 65 0.60 -5.01 10.32
N LEU A 66 0.88 -4.65 11.58
CA LEU A 66 1.35 -3.32 11.95
C LEU A 66 2.61 -2.93 11.17
N LEU A 67 3.60 -3.82 11.09
CA LEU A 67 4.84 -3.58 10.34
C LEU A 67 4.59 -3.51 8.82
N CYS A 68 3.66 -4.29 8.32
CA CYS A 68 3.30 -4.26 6.90
C CYS A 68 2.64 -2.93 6.50
N TRP A 69 1.82 -2.35 7.37
CA TRP A 69 1.17 -1.06 7.14
C TRP A 69 2.10 0.14 7.39
N ASN A 70 3.26 -0.08 8.00
CA ASN A 70 4.24 0.93 8.35
C ASN A 70 5.65 0.42 8.02
N PRO A 71 6.00 0.32 6.73
CA PRO A 71 7.27 -0.28 6.29
C PRO A 71 8.52 0.47 6.79
N GLU A 72 8.36 1.68 7.31
CA GLU A 72 9.41 2.45 7.99
C GLU A 72 9.73 1.92 9.39
N ILE A 73 8.85 1.14 10.03
CA ILE A 73 9.11 0.49 11.32
C ILE A 73 9.88 -0.81 11.05
N ASN A 74 11.02 -0.97 11.71
CA ASN A 74 11.84 -2.16 11.56
C ASN A 74 11.18 -3.38 12.22
N THR A 75 11.63 -4.57 11.84
CA THR A 75 11.07 -5.84 12.34
C THR A 75 11.25 -6.06 13.83
N SER A 76 12.23 -5.40 14.46
CA SER A 76 12.44 -5.43 15.90
C SER A 76 11.58 -4.42 16.67
N CYS A 77 10.83 -3.57 15.98
CA CYS A 77 10.06 -2.46 16.55
C CYS A 77 10.88 -1.52 17.46
N THR A 78 12.17 -1.30 17.15
CA THR A 78 13.07 -0.49 17.99
C THR A 78 13.21 0.96 17.52
N ASN A 79 12.60 1.32 16.39
CA ASN A 79 12.71 2.64 15.77
C ASN A 79 11.39 3.41 15.75
N LEU A 80 10.49 3.14 16.71
CA LEU A 80 9.31 3.97 16.94
C LEU A 80 9.73 5.39 17.31
N ILE A 81 9.14 6.38 16.64
CA ILE A 81 9.45 7.81 16.85
C ILE A 81 8.25 8.45 17.53
N PRO A 82 8.35 8.88 18.81
CA PRO A 82 7.29 9.60 19.48
C PRO A 82 6.80 10.81 18.69
N GLY A 83 5.49 11.01 18.61
CA GLY A 83 4.84 12.06 17.82
C GLY A 83 4.65 11.72 16.34
N ARG A 84 5.21 10.61 15.83
CA ARG A 84 4.92 10.14 14.47
C ARG A 84 3.54 9.48 14.42
N SER A 85 2.77 9.82 13.39
CA SER A 85 1.52 9.14 13.07
C SER A 85 1.81 7.87 12.27
N ILE A 86 1.28 6.75 12.72
CA ILE A 86 1.43 5.43 12.11
C ILE A 86 0.04 4.84 11.82
N CYS A 87 -0.04 3.94 10.85
CA CYS A 87 -1.25 3.24 10.50
C CYS A 87 -1.54 2.07 11.46
N VAL A 88 -2.73 2.03 12.03
CA VAL A 88 -3.18 0.93 12.92
C VAL A 88 -4.49 0.30 12.45
N GLY A 89 -4.97 0.69 11.28
CA GLY A 89 -6.15 0.11 10.67
C GLY A 89 -6.24 0.44 9.19
N VAL A 90 -6.73 -0.53 8.43
CA VAL A 90 -6.85 -0.45 6.98
C VAL A 90 -8.29 -0.61 6.51
N ARG A 91 -8.64 0.04 5.38
CA ARG A 91 -9.90 -0.18 4.66
C ARG A 91 -9.75 -1.32 3.65
N GLY A 92 -10.82 -2.11 3.48
CA GLY A 92 -10.83 -3.23 2.54
C GLY A 92 -9.86 -4.34 2.95
N ALA A 93 -9.19 -4.95 1.97
CA ALA A 93 -8.24 -6.03 2.21
C ALA A 93 -6.85 -5.55 2.71
N GLY A 94 -6.57 -4.24 2.62
CA GLY A 94 -5.24 -3.70 2.90
C GLY A 94 -4.14 -4.22 1.94
N PRO A 95 -2.87 -3.86 2.20
CA PRO A 95 -1.75 -4.40 1.43
C PRO A 95 -1.53 -5.89 1.72
N LYS A 96 -1.07 -6.64 0.73
CA LYS A 96 -0.65 -8.03 0.95
C LYS A 96 0.70 -8.07 1.65
N CYS A 97 0.70 -8.65 2.82
CA CYS A 97 1.88 -8.83 3.64
C CYS A 97 2.40 -10.25 3.39
N TRP A 98 3.45 -10.38 2.55
CA TRP A 98 4.27 -11.59 2.31
C TRP A 98 3.52 -12.89 1.95
#